data_AF-A0A538F251-F1
#
_entry.id   AF-A0A538F251-F1
#
_cell.length_a   1.000
_cell.length_b   1.000
_cell.length_c   1.000
_cell.angle_alpha   90.00
_cell.angle_beta   90.00
_cell.angle_gamma   90.00
#
_symmetry.space_group_name_H-M   'P 1'
#
loop_
_entity.id
_entity.type
_entity.pdbx_description
1 polymer ?
#
loop_
_entity_poly.entity_id
_entity_poly.type
_entity_poly.pdbx_seq_one_letter_code
_entity_poly.pdbx_strand_id
1 'polypeptide(L)'
;MGELDGVWNVKRVGGLLPPMVGVQKRIHGSSGETRVGPLFGVPFDVVGRDLHYRAPFQGFVDELEPAGDRYLGRATFRGRRFGRFVLTRIS
;
A
#
# COMPACT_ATOMS: atom_id res chain seq x y z
N MET A 1 0.60 18.95 0.10
CA MET A 1 -0.02 17.62 0.02
C MET A 1 0.61 16.90 -1.15
N GLY A 2 1.23 15.75 -0.90
CA GLY A 2 1.76 14.88 -1.96
C GLY A 2 0.63 14.17 -2.70
N GLU A 3 0.91 13.72 -3.94
CA GLU A 3 -0.04 13.01 -4.83
C GLU A 3 -0.71 11.79 -4.15
N LEU A 4 0.02 11.16 -3.22
CA LEU A 4 -0.40 9.97 -2.49
C LEU A 4 -1.04 10.27 -1.13
N ASP A 5 -1.00 11.51 -0.64
CA ASP A 5 -1.57 11.85 0.67
C ASP A 5 -3.05 11.49 0.71
N GLY A 6 -3.50 10.95 1.85
CA GLY A 6 -4.89 10.58 2.06
C GLY A 6 -5.07 9.17 2.64
N VAL A 7 -6.32 8.75 2.69
CA VAL A 7 -6.73 7.41 3.11
C VAL A 7 -7.21 6.64 1.87
N TRP A 8 -6.67 5.43 1.70
CA TRP A 8 -6.90 4.59 0.54
C TRP A 8 -7.45 3.24 0.96
N ASN A 9 -8.52 2.79 0.34
CA ASN A 9 -9.00 1.41 0.46
C ASN A 9 -8.12 0.50 -0.41
N VAL A 10 -7.73 -0.66 0.12
CA VAL A 10 -6.90 -1.64 -0.59
C VAL A 10 -7.78 -2.81 -1.05
N LYS A 11 -7.98 -2.95 -2.37
CA LYS A 11 -8.69 -4.11 -2.94
C LYS A 11 -7.71 -5.03 -3.64
N ARG A 12 -7.69 -6.32 -3.26
CA ARG A 12 -6.90 -7.33 -4.00
C ARG A 12 -7.49 -7.61 -5.36
N VAL A 13 -6.61 -7.79 -6.34
CA VAL A 13 -6.98 -8.20 -7.71
C VAL A 13 -6.17 -9.40 -8.22
N GLY A 14 -5.27 -9.96 -7.39
CA GLY A 14 -4.63 -11.26 -7.64
C GLY A 14 -3.31 -11.48 -6.90
N GLY A 15 -2.75 -12.67 -7.08
CA GLY A 15 -1.52 -13.12 -6.41
C GLY A 15 -1.78 -13.99 -5.18
N LEU A 16 -0.73 -14.28 -4.41
CA LEU A 16 -0.75 -15.24 -3.30
C LEU A 16 -1.18 -14.65 -1.97
N LEU A 17 -1.48 -13.36 -1.94
CA LEU A 17 -1.82 -12.72 -0.71
C LEU A 17 -3.28 -13.02 -0.28
N PRO A 18 -3.54 -13.24 1.02
CA PRO A 18 -4.87 -13.54 1.53
C PRO A 18 -5.86 -12.39 1.29
N PRO A 19 -7.18 -12.64 1.23
CA PRO A 19 -8.19 -11.60 1.03
C PRO A 19 -8.05 -10.45 2.03
N MET A 20 -7.78 -9.23 1.54
CA MET A 20 -7.50 -8.05 2.38
C MET A 20 -8.77 -7.28 2.71
N VAL A 21 -9.75 -7.95 3.30
CA VAL A 21 -11.00 -7.29 3.71
C VAL A 21 -10.67 -6.30 4.83
N GLY A 22 -11.07 -5.03 4.66
CA GLY A 22 -10.87 -3.99 5.67
C GLY A 22 -9.44 -3.43 5.76
N VAL A 23 -8.62 -3.63 4.72
CA VAL A 23 -7.26 -3.07 4.68
C VAL A 23 -7.26 -1.69 4.05
N GLN A 24 -6.61 -0.75 4.74
CA GLN A 24 -6.47 0.63 4.29
C GLN A 24 -5.02 1.05 4.30
N LYS A 25 -4.65 2.02 3.48
CA LYS A 25 -3.38 2.74 3.59
C LYS A 25 -3.65 4.18 3.97
N ARG A 26 -2.94 4.67 4.97
CA ARG A 26 -2.92 6.09 5.32
C ARG A 26 -1.55 6.64 4.97
N ILE A 27 -1.51 7.69 4.15
CA ILE A 27 -0.27 8.29 3.66
C ILE A 27 -0.25 9.77 4.01
N HIS A 28 0.88 10.23 4.53
CA HIS A 28 1.13 11.62 4.85
C HIS A 28 2.60 11.99 4.61
N GLY A 29 2.83 12.81 3.59
CA GLY A 29 4.16 13.25 3.19
C GLY A 29 5.02 12.06 2.77
N SER A 30 6.14 11.87 3.45
CA SER A 30 7.13 10.83 3.15
C SER A 30 6.90 9.52 3.92
N SER A 31 5.77 9.34 4.60
CA SER A 31 5.51 8.14 5.40
C SER A 31 4.03 7.76 5.40
N GLY A 32 3.74 6.53 5.81
CA GLY A 32 2.39 6.05 5.98
C GLY A 32 2.32 4.73 6.71
N GLU A 33 1.12 4.16 6.76
CA GLU A 33 0.88 2.86 7.35
C GLU A 33 -0.22 2.10 6.62
N THR A 34 -0.07 0.78 6.56
CA THR A 34 -1.12 -0.14 6.13
C THR A 34 -1.88 -0.59 7.38
N ARG A 35 -3.16 -0.22 7.48
CA ARG A 35 -4.06 -0.59 8.57
C ARG A 35 -4.84 -1.85 8.24
N VAL A 36 -4.88 -2.80 9.17
CA VAL A 36 -5.68 -4.03 9.10
C VAL A 36 -6.58 -4.07 10.33
N GLY A 37 -7.85 -3.72 10.16
CA GLY A 37 -8.76 -3.52 11.30
C GLY A 37 -8.35 -2.35 12.21
N PRO A 38 -8.91 -2.26 13.42
CA PRO A 38 -8.74 -1.09 14.29
C PRO A 38 -7.39 -1.03 15.03
N LEU A 39 -6.65 -2.13 15.11
CA LEU A 39 -5.50 -2.27 16.03
C LEU A 39 -4.14 -2.48 15.34
N PHE A 40 -4.10 -2.89 14.07
CA PHE A 40 -2.85 -3.22 13.39
C PHE A 40 -2.50 -2.16 12.34
N GLY A 41 -1.44 -1.39 12.58
CA GLY A 41 -0.83 -0.48 11.62
C GLY A 41 0.59 -0.91 11.29
N VAL A 42 0.87 -1.17 10.01
CA VAL A 42 2.21 -1.55 9.53
C VAL A 42 2.85 -0.35 8.85
N PRO A 43 3.89 0.27 9.45
CA PRO A 43 4.48 1.50 8.93
C PRO A 43 5.31 1.25 7.67
N PHE A 44 5.32 2.25 6.78
CA PHE A 44 6.16 2.31 5.60
C PHE A 44 6.65 3.74 5.31
N ASP A 45 7.74 3.83 4.57
CA ASP A 45 8.25 5.06 3.98
C ASP A 45 7.76 5.22 2.54
N VAL A 46 7.53 6.46 2.11
CA VAL A 46 7.12 6.79 0.74
C VAL A 46 8.33 7.31 -0.02
N VAL A 47 8.71 6.61 -1.08
CA VAL A 47 9.82 7.00 -1.96
C VAL A 47 9.27 7.12 -3.38
N GLY A 48 8.94 8.36 -3.78
CA GLY A 48 8.23 8.60 -5.03
C GLY A 48 6.84 7.97 -4.99
N ARG A 49 6.66 6.84 -5.68
CA ARG A 49 5.41 6.04 -5.69
C ARG A 49 5.53 4.66 -5.05
N ASP A 50 6.69 4.39 -4.44
CA ASP A 50 6.96 3.11 -3.81
C ASP A 50 6.79 3.24 -2.30
N LEU A 51 6.15 2.24 -1.70
CA LEU A 51 5.89 2.17 -0.27
C LEU A 51 6.79 1.09 0.33
N HIS A 52 7.82 1.52 1.06
CA HIS A 52 8.84 0.65 1.63
C HIS A 52 8.50 0.33 3.08
N TYR A 53 8.13 -0.92 3.35
CA TYR A 53 7.73 -1.33 4.70
C TYR A 53 8.93 -1.36 5.66
N ARG A 54 8.69 -0.88 6.89
CA ARG A 54 9.67 -0.86 7.97
C ARG A 54 9.69 -2.18 8.75
N ALA A 55 10.63 -2.32 9.69
CA ALA A 55 10.76 -3.50 10.55
C ALA A 55 9.43 -3.86 11.24
N PRO A 56 9.08 -5.17 11.36
CA PRO A 56 9.83 -6.35 10.92
C PRO A 56 9.61 -6.74 9.45
N PHE A 57 8.86 -5.95 8.68
CA PHE A 57 8.47 -6.24 7.29
C PHE A 57 9.43 -5.62 6.26
N GLN A 58 10.70 -5.48 6.64
CA GLN A 58 11.73 -4.98 5.73
C GLN A 58 11.83 -5.90 4.50
N GLY A 59 11.92 -5.31 3.31
CA GLY A 59 12.00 -6.02 2.03
C GLY A 59 10.66 -6.22 1.33
N PHE A 60 9.54 -5.89 1.98
CA PHE A 60 8.27 -5.67 1.29
C PHE A 60 8.25 -4.27 0.68
N VAL A 61 7.85 -4.19 -0.59
CA VAL A 61 7.63 -2.93 -1.31
C VAL A 61 6.32 -3.01 -2.07
N ASP A 62 5.52 -1.96 -1.95
CA ASP A 62 4.32 -1.78 -2.77
C ASP A 62 4.58 -0.67 -3.79
N GLU A 63 4.66 -1.01 -5.07
CA GLU A 63 4.89 -0.09 -6.19
C GLU A 63 3.54 0.40 -6.73
N LEU A 64 3.38 1.71 -6.93
CA LEU A 64 2.11 2.31 -7.37
C LEU A 64 2.20 2.94 -8.77
N GLU A 65 1.24 2.56 -9.63
CA GLU A 65 1.03 3.17 -10.94
C GLU A 65 -0.26 3.98 -10.96
N PRO A 66 -0.24 5.26 -11.38
CA PRO A 66 -1.45 6.07 -11.54
C PRO A 66 -2.40 5.44 -12.57
N ALA A 67 -3.68 5.42 -12.25
CA ALA A 67 -4.72 4.91 -13.14
C ALA A 67 -6.01 5.74 -13.00
N GLY A 68 -5.93 7.04 -13.30
CA GLY A 68 -7.03 7.99 -13.10
C GLY A 68 -7.09 8.47 -11.65
N ASP A 69 -8.22 8.25 -11.00
CA ASP A 69 -8.49 8.60 -9.59
C ASP A 69 -8.02 7.54 -8.57
N ARG A 70 -7.36 6.49 -9.07
CA ARG A 70 -6.92 5.30 -8.33
C ARG A 70 -5.48 4.96 -8.66
N TYR A 71 -4.89 4.06 -7.87
CA TYR A 71 -3.59 3.48 -8.17
C TYR A 71 -3.68 1.97 -8.37
N LEU A 72 -2.94 1.47 -9.35
CA LEU A 72 -2.67 0.04 -9.49
C LEU A 72 -1.41 -0.28 -8.69
N GLY A 73 -1.53 -1.24 -7.79
CA GLY A 73 -0.48 -1.62 -6.86
C GLY A 73 0.14 -2.98 -7.20
N ARG A 74 1.47 -3.05 -7.17
CA ARG A 74 2.25 -4.28 -7.28
C ARG A 74 2.98 -4.52 -5.97
N ALA A 75 2.65 -5.62 -5.29
CA ALA A 75 3.33 -6.00 -4.05
C ALA A 75 4.52 -6.90 -4.38
N THR A 76 5.71 -6.50 -3.95
CA THR A 76 6.96 -7.24 -4.13
C THR A 76 7.61 -7.56 -2.78
N PHE A 77 8.28 -8.71 -2.71
CA PHE A 77 9.12 -9.09 -1.58
C PHE A 77 10.50 -9.43 -2.12
N ARG A 78 11.52 -8.68 -1.70
CA ARG A 78 12.90 -8.82 -2.20
C ARG A 78 12.97 -8.80 -3.73
N GLY A 79 12.23 -7.88 -4.36
CA GLY A 79 12.13 -7.72 -5.81
C GLY A 79 11.24 -8.76 -6.53
N ARG A 80 10.70 -9.76 -5.82
CA ARG A 80 9.78 -10.74 -6.40
C ARG A 80 8.34 -10.32 -6.19
N ARG A 81 7.61 -10.05 -7.28
CA ARG A 81 6.17 -9.78 -7.23
C ARG A 81 5.41 -10.99 -6.68
N PHE A 82 4.57 -10.75 -5.69
CA PHE A 82 3.73 -11.78 -5.07
C PHE A 82 2.25 -11.39 -4.99
N GLY A 83 1.91 -10.13 -5.27
CA GLY A 83 0.54 -9.63 -5.22
C GLY A 83 0.24 -8.49 -6.18
N ARG A 84 -1.06 -8.30 -6.44
CA ARG A 84 -1.60 -7.11 -7.09
C ARG A 84 -2.80 -6.59 -6.30
N PHE A 85 -2.93 -5.28 -6.24
CA PHE A 85 -4.04 -4.61 -5.59
C PHE A 85 -4.39 -3.30 -6.31
N VAL A 86 -5.51 -2.70 -5.92
CA VAL A 86 -5.94 -1.38 -6.37
C VAL A 86 -6.16 -0.52 -5.13
N LEU A 87 -5.70 0.73 -5.19
CA LEU A 87 -5.99 1.76 -4.21
C LEU A 87 -7.09 2.66 -4.73
N THR A 88 -8.17 2.78 -3.97
CA THR A 88 -9.25 3.75 -4.22
C THR A 88 -9.34 4.71 -3.06
N ARG A 89 -9.40 6.01 -3.35
CA ARG A 89 -9.38 7.06 -2.33
C ARG A 89 -10.65 7.01 -1.48
N ILE A 90 -10.50 7.23 -0.17
CA ILE A 90 -11.60 7.33 0.81
C ILE A 90 -11.70 8.78 1.32
N SER A 91 -10.57 9.40 1.68
CA SER A 91 -10.50 10.80 2.15
C SER A 91 -9.14 11.43 1.93
#